data_AF-A0A379A8V0-F1
#
_entry.id   AF-A0A379A8V0-F1
#
_cell.length_a   1.000
_cell.length_b   1.000
_cell.length_c   1.000
_cell.angle_alpha   90.00
_cell.angle_beta   90.00
_cell.angle_gamma   90.00
#
_symmetry.space_group_name_H-M   'P 1'
#
loop_
_entity.id
_entity.type
_entity.pdbx_description
1 polymer ?
#
loop_
_entity_poly.entity_id
_entity_poly.type
_entity_poly.pdbx_seq_one_letter_code
_entity_poly.pdbx_strand_id
1 'polypeptide(L)' 'MELDYRQVNGLSNEVIAKLNDHKPSSIGQATRISGITPAAISILLIYLKKQGLLRKKRLI' A
#
# COMPACT_ATOMS: atom_id res chain seq x y z
N MET A 1 -3.74 -1.51 8.26
CA MET A 1 -2.28 -1.75 8.25
C MET A 1 -1.68 -0.68 9.13
N GLU A 2 -0.76 -1.01 10.03
CA GLU A 2 -0.03 0.00 10.80
C GLU A 2 1.19 0.42 9.98
N LEU A 3 0.99 1.32 9.03
CA LEU A 3 2.03 1.81 8.11
C LEU A 3 1.97 3.33 8.05
N ASP A 4 3.13 3.97 8.12
CA ASP A 4 3.25 5.38 7.75
C ASP A 4 3.48 5.49 6.23
N TYR A 5 2.40 5.80 5.51
CA TYR A 5 2.44 5.91 4.05
C TYR A 5 3.37 7.03 3.55
N ARG A 6 3.79 7.96 4.41
CA ARG A 6 4.79 8.99 4.07
C ARG A 6 6.17 8.43 3.81
N GLN A 7 6.48 7.25 4.35
CA GLN A 7 7.76 6.56 4.13
C GLN A 7 7.80 5.81 2.80
N VAL A 8 6.68 5.73 2.08
CA VAL A 8 6.59 5.02 0.80
C VAL A 8 6.99 5.97 -0.34
N ASN A 9 8.27 5.97 -0.65
CA ASN A 9 8.81 6.75 -1.77
C ASN A 9 8.08 6.44 -3.09
N GLY A 10 7.67 7.50 -3.80
CA GLY A 10 6.97 7.41 -5.07
C GLY A 10 5.44 7.51 -4.98
N LEU A 11 4.86 7.49 -3.78
CA LEU A 11 3.44 7.87 -3.62
C LEU A 11 3.28 9.39 -3.67
N SER A 12 2.21 9.85 -4.32
CA SER A 12 1.83 11.26 -4.29
C SER A 12 1.21 11.65 -2.94
N ASN A 13 1.22 12.94 -2.61
CA ASN A 13 0.57 13.45 -1.41
C ASN A 13 -0.92 13.13 -1.36
N GLU A 14 -1.62 13.14 -2.50
CA GLU A 14 -3.04 12.76 -2.59
C GLU A 14 -3.25 11.28 -2.21
N VAL A 15 -2.41 10.39 -2.75
CA VAL A 15 -2.48 8.95 -2.44
C VAL A 15 -2.16 8.72 -0.97
N ILE A 16 -1.12 9.37 -0.42
CA ILE A 16 -0.77 9.30 0.99
C ILE A 16 -1.92 9.77 1.87
N ALA A 17 -2.57 10.89 1.52
CA ALA A 17 -3.72 11.41 2.25
C ALA A 17 -4.89 10.41 2.25
N LYS A 18 -5.25 9.87 1.08
CA LYS A 18 -6.31 8.87 0.93
C LYS A 18 -6.04 7.59 1.71
N LEU A 19 -4.82 7.06 1.65
CA LEU A 19 -4.44 5.85 2.40
C LEU A 19 -4.45 6.10 3.91
N ASN A 20 -4.04 7.28 4.37
CA ASN A 20 -4.08 7.65 5.79
C ASN A 20 -5.52 7.90 6.31
N ASP A 21 -6.41 8.41 5.46
CA ASP A 21 -7.81 8.64 5.79
C ASP A 21 -8.57 7.31 5.90
N HIS A 22 -8.47 6.47 4.86
CA HIS A 22 -9.18 5.18 4.81
C HIS A 22 -8.54 4.07 5.65
N LYS A 23 -7.25 4.18 5.99
CA LYS A 23 -6.47 3.21 6.77
C LYS A 23 -6.69 1.74 6.37
N PRO A 24 -6.45 1.36 5.12
CA PRO A 24 -6.84 0.03 4.66
C PRO A 24 -6.13 -1.09 5.44
N SER A 25 -6.85 -2.18 5.75
CA SER A 25 -6.34 -3.37 6.42
C SER A 25 -5.58 -4.31 5.48
N SER A 26 -5.78 -4.17 4.17
CA SER A 26 -5.12 -4.99 3.15
C SER A 26 -4.92 -4.23 1.84
N ILE A 27 -4.03 -4.75 0.97
CA ILE A 27 -3.86 -4.22 -0.39
C ILE A 27 -5.16 -4.28 -1.20
N GLY A 28 -5.93 -5.37 -1.06
CA GLY A 28 -7.21 -5.51 -1.77
C GLY A 28 -8.28 -4.50 -1.32
N GLN A 29 -8.17 -3.95 -0.12
CA GLN A 29 -9.00 -2.82 0.28
C GLN A 29 -8.46 -1.51 -0.29
N ALA A 30 -7.13 -1.32 -0.28
CA ALA A 30 -6.49 -0.13 -0.85
C ALA A 30 -6.81 0.06 -2.35
N THR A 31 -6.89 -1.04 -3.12
CA THR A 31 -7.24 -1.00 -4.55
C THR A 31 -8.67 -0.52 -4.83
N ARG A 32 -9.57 -0.53 -3.83
CA ARG A 32 -10.96 -0.10 -3.97
C ARG A 32 -11.19 1.36 -3.59
N ILE A 33 -10.18 2.03 -3.03
CA ILE A 33 -10.26 3.44 -2.67
C ILE A 33 -10.26 4.29 -3.95
N SER A 34 -11.22 5.21 -4.07
CA SER A 34 -11.36 6.05 -5.24
C SER A 34 -10.13 6.94 -5.47
N GLY A 35 -9.62 6.93 -6.70
CA GLY A 35 -8.40 7.64 -7.10
C GLY A 35 -7.09 7.03 -6.59
N ILE A 36 -7.11 5.81 -6.04
CA ILE A 36 -5.89 4.99 -5.97
C ILE A 36 -5.68 4.31 -7.32
N THR A 37 -4.49 4.51 -7.89
CA THR A 37 -4.13 3.97 -9.22
C THR A 37 -3.39 2.63 -9.10
N PRO A 38 -3.41 1.80 -10.16
CA PRO A 38 -2.60 0.57 -10.21
C PRO A 38 -1.09 0.82 -10.00
N ALA A 39 -0.58 1.98 -10.43
CA ALA A 39 0.81 2.38 -10.20
C ALA A 39 1.12 2.60 -8.71
N ALA A 40 0.24 3.30 -7.98
CA ALA A 40 0.37 3.50 -6.55
C ALA A 40 0.36 2.16 -5.78
N ILE A 41 -0.50 1.22 -6.19
CA ILE A 41 -0.54 -0.13 -5.61
C ILE A 41 0.76 -0.88 -5.86
N SER A 42 1.33 -0.78 -7.07
CA SER A 42 2.61 -1.39 -7.41
C SER A 42 3.75 -0.87 -6.53
N ILE A 43 3.80 0.44 -6.32
CA ILE A 43 4.77 1.09 -5.43
C ILE A 43 4.61 0.58 -3.99
N LEU A 44 3.38 0.56 -3.47
CA LEU A 44 3.10 0.06 -2.13
C LEU A 44 3.49 -1.41 -1.96
N LEU A 45 3.21 -2.27 -2.96
CA LEU A 45 3.62 -3.67 -2.95
C LEU A 45 5.15 -3.84 -2.92
N ILE A 46 5.88 -3.05 -3.71
CA ILE A 46 7.36 -3.04 -3.71
C ILE A 46 7.88 -2.63 -2.33
N TYR A 47 7.31 -1.59 -1.73
CA TYR A 47 7.67 -1.14 -0.39
C TYR A 47 7.42 -2.25 0.65
N LEU A 48 6.22 -2.84 0.68
CA LEU A 48 5.87 -3.92 1.60
C LEU A 48 6.79 -5.14 1.44
N LYS A 49 7.16 -5.47 0.21
CA LYS A 49 8.12 -6.54 -0.08
C LYS A 49 9.49 -6.24 0.51
N LYS A 50 9.99 -5.01 0.37
CA LYS A 50 11.27 -4.56 0.93
C LYS A 50 11.29 -4.60 2.46
N GLN A 51 10.16 -4.27 3.10
CA GLN A 51 9.99 -4.34 4.54
C GLN A 51 9.78 -5.77 5.08
N GLY A 52 9.75 -6.79 4.20
CA GLY A 52 9.49 -8.17 4.61
C GLY A 52 8.04 -8.43 5.08
N LEU A 53 7.13 -7.47 4.86
CA LEU A 53 5.73 -7.52 5.31
C LEU A 53 4.83 -8.36 4.39
N LEU A 54 5.32 -8.72 3.20
CA LEU A 54 4.66 -9.72 2.36
C LEU A 54 5.10 -11.11 2.82
N ARG A 55 4.27 -11.78 3.62
CA ARG A 55 4.44 -13.22 3.89
C ARG A 55 4.40 -13.95 2.55
N LYS A 56 5.52 -14.61 2.18
CA LYS A 56 5.49 -15.65 1.15
C LYS A 56 4.46 -16.68 1.60
N LYS A 57 3.36 -16.81 0.86
CA LYS A 57 2.52 -17.99 0.98
C LYS A 57 3.42 -19.16 0.60
N ARG A 58 3.83 -19.96 1.59
CA ARG A 58 4.56 -21.20 1.36
C ARG A 58 3.57 -22.08 0.60
N LEU A 59 3.75 -22.20 -0.71
CA LEU A 59 3.10 -23.22 -1.51
C LEU A 59 3.59 -24.54 -0.90
N ILE A 60 2.68 -25.22 -0.20
CA ILE A 60 2.81 -26.63 0.16
C ILE A 60 2.51 -27.47 -1.07
#